data_AF-A0A7S4N6M5-F1
#
_entry.id   AF-A0A7S4N6M5-F1
#
_cell.length_a   1.000
_cell.length_b   1.000
_cell.length_c   1.000
_cell.angle_alpha   90.00
_cell.angle_beta   90.00
_cell.angle_gamma   90.00
#
_symmetry.space_group_name_H-M   'P 1'
#
loop_
_entity.id
_entity.type
_entity.pdbx_description
1 polymer ?
#
loop_
_entity_poly.entity_id
_entity_poly.type
_entity_poly.pdbx_seq_one_letter_code
_entity_poly.pdbx_strand_id
1 'polypeptide(L)'
;SYPFGPSYAPRAFNGSLRYRLLHGSSSSSSSSSSQPASEAAVGTPSANKPSAPKNKITTTFKNGNGSHGSMFDVIATNDVLISSLEVHLRTTDAVHVRVYSKSGTHRGHEKDRASWGTNPIFDGEVKGMGGGTSTLLPPSLFDP
;
A
#
# COMPACT_ATOMS: atom_id res chain seq x y z
N SER A 1 13.48 20.17 -13.31
CA SER A 1 12.44 19.60 -14.19
C SER A 1 11.38 18.92 -13.34
N TYR A 2 10.11 19.19 -13.62
CA TYR A 2 8.97 18.57 -12.96
C TYR A 2 8.95 17.05 -13.27
N PRO A 3 8.95 16.14 -12.26
CA PRO A 3 9.20 14.71 -12.51
C PRO A 3 8.02 13.97 -13.17
N PHE A 4 6.86 14.59 -13.30
CA PHE A 4 5.67 13.98 -13.87
C PHE A 4 5.31 14.72 -15.16
N GLY A 5 5.32 14.03 -16.30
CA GLY A 5 5.05 14.60 -17.63
C GLY A 5 3.68 15.32 -17.77
N PRO A 6 3.29 15.72 -19.00
CA PRO A 6 2.05 16.44 -19.24
C PRO A 6 0.87 15.72 -18.57
N SER A 7 0.19 16.45 -17.67
CA SER A 7 -0.80 15.90 -16.76
C SER A 7 -2.11 15.58 -17.48
N TYR A 8 -2.47 14.30 -17.54
CA TYR A 8 -3.84 13.88 -17.85
C TYR A 8 -4.67 13.85 -16.58
N ALA A 9 -5.86 14.45 -16.63
CA ALA A 9 -6.85 14.42 -15.57
C ALA A 9 -8.00 13.47 -15.96
N PRO A 10 -8.63 12.76 -15.00
CA PRO A 10 -8.27 12.66 -13.59
C PRO A 10 -7.09 11.70 -13.33
N ARG A 11 -6.31 11.97 -12.27
CA ARG A 11 -5.25 11.08 -11.77
C ARG A 11 -5.76 10.26 -10.58
N ALA A 12 -6.79 9.43 -10.79
CA ALA A 12 -7.29 8.62 -9.69
C ALA A 12 -6.30 7.50 -9.31
N PHE A 13 -6.34 7.04 -8.06
CA PHE A 13 -5.60 5.85 -7.66
C PHE A 13 -6.22 4.60 -8.27
N ASN A 14 -5.39 3.75 -8.86
CA ASN A 14 -5.78 2.48 -9.43
C ASN A 14 -4.81 1.41 -8.89
N GLY A 15 -5.26 0.72 -7.86
CA GLY A 15 -4.45 -0.18 -7.07
C GLY A 15 -5.15 -0.69 -5.81
N SER A 16 -4.38 -1.40 -5.00
CA SER A 16 -4.78 -1.87 -3.69
C SER A 16 -3.76 -1.48 -2.63
N LEU A 17 -4.22 -1.29 -1.42
CA LEU A 17 -3.38 -1.02 -0.26
C LEU A 17 -3.76 -1.95 0.88
N ARG A 18 -2.78 -2.50 1.57
CA ARG A 18 -2.98 -3.28 2.79
C ARG A 18 -2.46 -2.50 3.99
N TYR A 19 -3.18 -2.60 5.10
CA TYR A 19 -2.82 -1.92 6.34
C TYR A 19 -3.18 -2.74 7.57
N ARG A 20 -2.60 -2.34 8.71
CA ARG A 20 -2.97 -2.81 10.05
C ARG A 20 -3.15 -1.63 10.98
N LEU A 21 -4.03 -1.77 11.97
CA LEU A 21 -4.21 -0.80 13.03
C LEU A 21 -3.02 -0.87 13.99
N LEU A 22 -2.50 0.29 14.37
CA LEU A 22 -1.56 0.42 15.48
C LEU A 22 -2.39 0.56 16.75
N HIS A 23 -2.85 -0.57 17.31
CA HIS A 23 -3.47 -0.53 18.62
C HIS A 23 -2.40 -0.18 19.65
N GLY A 24 -2.64 0.87 20.45
CA GLY A 24 -1.88 1.09 21.67
C GLY A 24 -1.97 -0.17 22.53
N SER A 25 -0.82 -0.71 22.94
CA SER A 25 -0.64 -1.97 23.65
C SER A 25 -1.78 -2.30 24.61
N SER A 26 -2.72 -3.12 24.18
CA SER A 26 -3.66 -3.79 25.05
C SER A 26 -3.90 -5.19 24.49
N SER A 27 -3.24 -6.15 25.15
CA SER A 27 -3.51 -7.58 25.21
C SER A 27 -4.54 -8.10 24.20
N SER A 28 -4.04 -8.84 23.22
CA SER A 28 -4.81 -9.65 22.30
C SER A 28 -5.75 -10.62 23.03
N SER A 29 -7.02 -10.25 23.17
CA SER A 29 -8.11 -11.20 23.36
C SER A 29 -8.56 -11.71 21.99
N SER A 30 -7.84 -12.71 21.48
CA SER A 30 -8.28 -13.47 20.30
C SER A 30 -9.37 -14.45 20.72
N SER A 31 -10.63 -14.04 20.66
CA SER A 31 -11.77 -14.95 20.59
C SER A 31 -11.90 -15.44 19.15
N SER A 32 -11.41 -16.66 18.88
CA SER A 32 -11.78 -17.43 17.69
C SER A 32 -12.58 -18.63 18.17
N SER A 33 -13.87 -18.61 17.86
CA SER A 33 -14.85 -19.61 18.25
C SER A 33 -14.70 -20.90 17.43
N SER A 34 -14.67 -22.01 18.17
CA SER A 34 -15.25 -23.32 17.84
C SER A 34 -14.47 -24.29 16.93
N GLN A 35 -13.63 -25.11 17.55
CA GLN A 35 -13.47 -26.52 17.18
C GLN A 35 -13.64 -27.38 18.45
N PRO A 36 -14.53 -28.39 18.47
CA PRO A 36 -14.51 -29.41 19.50
C PRO A 36 -13.61 -30.56 19.03
N ALA A 37 -12.51 -30.81 19.71
CA ALA A 37 -11.88 -32.13 19.73
C ALA A 37 -10.97 -32.21 20.95
N SER A 38 -11.18 -33.27 21.72
CA SER A 38 -10.62 -33.62 23.00
C SER A 38 -9.09 -33.84 23.00
N GLU A 39 -8.56 -33.68 24.22
CA GLU A 39 -7.34 -34.28 24.77
C GLU A 39 -5.98 -33.59 24.61
N ALA A 40 -5.23 -33.72 25.70
CA ALA A 40 -4.17 -32.86 26.19
C ALA A 40 -2.78 -33.20 25.62
N ALA A 41 -1.93 -32.19 25.42
CA ALA A 41 -0.57 -32.12 25.96
C ALA A 41 0.23 -30.91 25.42
N VAL A 42 0.90 -30.23 26.36
CA VAL A 42 2.22 -29.60 26.28
C VAL A 42 2.41 -28.43 25.28
N GLY A 43 2.68 -27.26 25.88
CA GLY A 43 2.95 -26.01 25.19
C GLY A 43 4.29 -25.93 24.48
N THR A 44 4.31 -25.06 23.48
CA THR A 44 5.50 -24.35 23.01
C THR A 44 5.11 -22.86 22.86
N PRO A 45 5.91 -21.89 23.34
CA PRO A 45 5.69 -20.50 23.02
C PRO A 45 6.06 -20.27 21.55
N SER A 46 5.06 -20.38 20.68
CA SER A 46 5.21 -20.07 19.26
C SER A 46 5.54 -18.59 19.11
N ALA A 47 6.71 -18.31 18.55
CA ALA A 47 7.24 -16.99 18.29
C ALA A 47 6.15 -16.07 17.72
N ASN A 48 6.00 -14.88 18.31
CA ASN A 48 5.17 -13.78 17.80
C ASN A 48 5.64 -13.37 16.40
N LYS A 49 5.27 -14.13 15.37
CA LYS A 49 5.28 -13.67 13.99
C LYS A 49 4.21 -12.58 13.90
N PRO A 50 4.55 -11.34 13.50
CA PRO A 50 3.55 -10.31 13.27
C PRO A 50 2.46 -10.88 12.35
N SER A 51 1.22 -10.93 12.86
CA SER A 51 0.10 -11.43 12.07
C SER A 51 0.02 -10.61 10.78
N ALA A 52 -0.07 -11.31 9.64
CA ALA A 52 -0.18 -10.70 8.32
C ALA A 52 -1.24 -9.58 8.30
N PRO A 53 -1.06 -8.51 7.51
CA PRO A 53 -1.99 -7.39 7.44
C PRO A 53 -3.41 -7.88 7.13
N LYS A 54 -4.35 -7.58 8.04
CA LYS A 54 -5.72 -8.10 7.98
C LYS A 54 -6.65 -7.29 7.07
N ASN A 55 -6.32 -6.03 6.79
CA ASN A 55 -7.23 -5.12 6.08
C ASN A 55 -6.67 -4.74 4.69
N LYS A 56 -7.46 -4.92 3.64
CA LYS A 56 -7.13 -4.53 2.26
C LYS A 56 -8.19 -3.57 1.73
N ILE A 57 -7.76 -2.39 1.26
CA ILE A 57 -8.61 -1.49 0.47
C ILE A 57 -8.20 -1.65 -0.99
N THR A 58 -9.17 -1.91 -1.86
CA THR A 58 -8.93 -2.09 -3.30
C THR A 58 -9.81 -1.11 -4.06
N THR A 59 -9.22 -0.39 -5.00
CA THR A 59 -9.97 0.45 -5.94
C THR A 59 -10.50 -0.38 -7.11
N THR A 60 -11.36 0.20 -7.95
CA THR A 60 -12.09 -0.52 -9.01
C THR A 60 -11.25 -0.99 -10.19
N PHE A 61 -9.93 -0.81 -10.15
CA PHE A 61 -9.01 -1.03 -11.26
C PHE A 61 -9.42 -0.39 -12.60
N LYS A 62 -10.29 0.65 -12.55
CA LYS A 62 -10.87 1.21 -13.77
C LYS A 62 -9.78 1.88 -14.61
N ASN A 63 -9.60 1.35 -15.82
CA ASN A 63 -8.66 1.84 -16.83
C ASN A 63 -9.01 3.28 -17.26
N GLY A 64 -8.04 4.07 -17.73
CA GLY A 64 -8.28 5.43 -18.25
C GLY A 64 -7.72 6.58 -17.42
N ASN A 65 -7.04 6.31 -16.29
CA ASN A 65 -6.16 7.30 -15.68
C ASN A 65 -4.88 7.38 -16.51
N GLY A 66 -4.58 8.55 -17.06
CA GLY A 66 -3.44 8.74 -17.95
C GLY A 66 -2.08 8.32 -17.38
N SER A 67 -1.07 8.35 -18.23
CA SER A 67 0.19 7.60 -18.09
C SER A 67 1.27 8.17 -17.16
N HIS A 68 0.93 9.04 -16.19
CA HIS A 68 1.96 9.77 -15.43
C HIS A 68 1.76 9.75 -13.90
N GLY A 69 1.24 8.63 -13.38
CA GLY A 69 1.11 8.36 -11.96
C GLY A 69 -0.23 8.76 -11.34
N SER A 70 -0.45 8.29 -10.12
CA SER A 70 -1.66 8.52 -9.31
C SER A 70 -1.31 9.25 -8.03
N MET A 71 -2.21 10.10 -7.56
CA MET A 71 -2.12 10.78 -6.26
C MET A 71 -3.44 10.58 -5.53
N PHE A 72 -3.37 10.33 -4.23
CA PHE A 72 -4.55 10.11 -3.39
C PHE A 72 -4.25 10.50 -1.95
N ASP A 73 -5.31 10.82 -1.21
CA ASP A 73 -5.22 11.06 0.23
C ASP A 73 -5.54 9.77 0.98
N VAL A 74 -4.75 9.48 2.03
CA VAL A 74 -5.07 8.44 3.01
C VAL A 74 -5.69 9.12 4.21
N ILE A 75 -7.00 8.92 4.41
CA ILE A 75 -7.73 9.43 5.58
C ILE A 75 -8.03 8.24 6.47
N ALA A 76 -7.45 8.21 7.66
CA ALA A 76 -7.66 7.16 8.64
C ALA A 76 -8.27 7.75 9.92
N THR A 77 -9.22 7.03 10.51
CA THR A 77 -9.82 7.39 11.80
C THR A 77 -8.96 6.96 12.99
N ASN A 78 -8.05 6.02 12.77
CA ASN A 78 -7.12 5.49 13.75
C ASN A 78 -5.72 5.44 13.13
N ASP A 79 -4.70 5.34 13.96
CA ASP A 79 -3.33 5.15 13.48
C ASP A 79 -3.20 3.80 12.76
N VAL A 80 -2.67 3.86 11.54
CA VAL A 80 -2.50 2.70 10.67
C VAL A 80 -1.07 2.60 10.17
N LEU A 81 -0.57 1.38 10.05
CA LEU A 81 0.62 1.08 9.28
C LEU A 81 0.21 0.51 7.92
N ILE A 82 0.61 1.20 6.86
CA ILE A 82 0.50 0.68 5.50
C ILE A 82 1.61 -0.35 5.31
N SER A 83 1.25 -1.56 4.89
CA SER A 83 2.19 -2.68 4.80
C SER A 83 2.42 -3.18 3.37
N SER A 84 1.59 -2.74 2.41
CA SER A 84 1.71 -3.15 1.01
C SER A 84 0.91 -2.21 0.11
N LEU A 85 1.46 -1.95 -1.08
CA LEU A 85 0.82 -1.23 -2.17
C LEU A 85 0.92 -2.06 -3.45
N GLU A 86 -0.21 -2.26 -4.10
CA GLU A 86 -0.33 -2.87 -5.42
C GLU A 86 -0.77 -1.76 -6.40
N VAL A 87 -0.12 -1.66 -7.55
CA VAL A 87 -0.42 -0.65 -8.60
C VAL A 87 -0.80 -1.33 -9.90
N HIS A 88 -1.61 -0.69 -10.73
CA HIS A 88 -1.90 -1.22 -12.06
C HIS A 88 -0.93 -0.68 -13.12
N LEU A 89 -0.12 -1.58 -13.70
CA LEU A 89 0.79 -1.26 -14.81
C LEU A 89 0.28 -1.96 -16.09
N ARG A 90 -0.07 -1.18 -17.12
CA ARG A 90 -0.62 -1.74 -18.38
C ARG A 90 0.40 -2.57 -19.18
N THR A 91 1.68 -2.31 -18.98
CA THR A 91 2.77 -3.04 -19.65
C THR A 91 3.15 -4.31 -18.87
N THR A 92 3.80 -5.25 -19.56
CA THR A 92 4.50 -6.40 -18.99
C THR A 92 6.01 -6.15 -18.81
N ASP A 93 6.49 -5.02 -19.29
CA ASP A 93 7.90 -4.62 -19.18
C ASP A 93 8.24 -4.10 -17.79
N ALA A 94 9.54 -4.05 -17.49
CA ALA A 94 10.05 -3.34 -16.32
C ALA A 94 9.82 -1.83 -16.49
N VAL A 95 9.25 -1.20 -15.47
CA VAL A 95 9.02 0.24 -15.42
C VAL A 95 9.66 0.79 -14.16
N HIS A 96 10.32 1.94 -14.29
CA HIS A 96 10.84 2.65 -13.14
C HIS A 96 9.71 3.32 -12.36
N VAL A 97 9.50 2.88 -11.11
CA VAL A 97 8.42 3.35 -10.24
C VAL A 97 9.00 4.12 -9.07
N ARG A 98 8.37 5.25 -8.76
CA ARG A 98 8.65 6.02 -7.55
C ARG A 98 7.41 6.17 -6.70
N VAL A 99 7.57 6.01 -5.40
CA VAL A 99 6.50 6.25 -4.42
C VAL A 99 6.95 7.34 -3.45
N TYR A 100 6.09 8.33 -3.25
CA TYR A 100 6.32 9.43 -2.32
C TYR A 100 5.19 9.44 -1.29
N SER A 101 5.48 9.94 -0.10
CA SER A 101 4.48 10.26 0.92
C SER A 101 4.65 11.71 1.36
N LYS A 102 3.54 12.35 1.75
CA LYS A 102 3.54 13.65 2.40
C LYS A 102 2.47 13.69 3.49
N SER A 103 2.60 14.61 4.42
CA SER A 103 1.54 14.94 5.38
C SER A 103 0.51 15.88 4.73
N GLY A 104 -0.76 15.73 5.10
CA GLY A 104 -1.86 16.53 4.53
C GLY A 104 -2.31 16.05 3.14
N THR A 105 -3.10 16.88 2.45
CA THR A 105 -3.68 16.52 1.14
C THR A 105 -2.69 16.71 -0.02
N HIS A 106 -2.83 15.89 -1.07
CA HIS A 106 -2.15 16.09 -2.35
C HIS A 106 -2.69 17.29 -3.16
N ARG A 107 -3.92 17.74 -2.88
CA ARG A 107 -4.61 18.76 -3.67
C ARG A 107 -3.86 20.10 -3.64
N GLY A 108 -3.62 20.70 -4.80
CA GLY A 108 -2.84 21.93 -4.95
C GLY A 108 -1.32 21.73 -4.91
N HIS A 109 -0.86 20.51 -4.62
CA HIS A 109 0.54 20.12 -4.52
C HIS A 109 0.94 19.07 -5.57
N GLU A 110 0.06 18.76 -6.51
CA GLU A 110 0.30 17.73 -7.53
C GLU A 110 1.57 18.06 -8.33
N LYS A 111 1.82 19.36 -8.54
CA LYS A 111 2.97 19.85 -9.31
C LYS A 111 4.19 20.26 -8.48
N ASP A 112 4.06 20.30 -7.17
CA ASP A 112 5.08 20.86 -6.28
C ASP A 112 5.95 19.76 -5.68
N ARG A 113 7.08 19.45 -6.33
CA ARG A 113 8.03 18.44 -5.84
C ARG A 113 8.53 18.74 -4.42
N ALA A 114 8.70 20.01 -4.04
CA ALA A 114 9.24 20.35 -2.73
C ALA A 114 8.28 19.89 -1.61
N SER A 115 6.97 19.96 -1.83
CA SER A 115 5.96 19.53 -0.86
C SER A 115 5.86 18.01 -0.63
N TRP A 116 6.40 17.19 -1.54
CA TRP A 116 6.46 15.72 -1.42
C TRP A 116 7.80 15.22 -0.87
N GLY A 117 8.74 16.13 -0.63
CA GLY A 117 10.11 15.80 -0.32
C GLY A 117 10.92 15.41 -1.57
N THR A 118 12.24 15.44 -1.43
CA THR A 118 13.17 15.12 -2.51
C THR A 118 13.38 13.62 -2.69
N ASN A 119 13.22 12.87 -1.60
CA ASN A 119 13.55 11.45 -1.51
C ASN A 119 12.24 10.64 -1.50
N PRO A 120 12.02 9.79 -2.52
CA PRO A 120 10.89 8.87 -2.48
C PRO A 120 11.10 7.82 -1.38
N ILE A 121 9.99 7.27 -0.88
CA ILE A 121 10.02 6.08 -0.03
C ILE A 121 10.35 4.81 -0.84
N PHE A 122 10.14 4.83 -2.16
CA PHE A 122 10.59 3.80 -3.11
C PHE A 122 11.13 4.42 -4.39
N ASP A 123 12.28 3.96 -4.88
CA ASP A 123 12.82 4.27 -6.20
C ASP A 123 13.41 2.99 -6.79
N GLY A 124 12.78 2.42 -7.82
CA GLY A 124 13.26 1.16 -8.38
C GLY A 124 12.46 0.64 -9.57
N GLU A 125 12.99 -0.40 -10.19
CA GLU A 125 12.32 -1.08 -11.30
C GLU A 125 11.30 -2.11 -10.80
N VAL A 126 10.11 -2.08 -11.42
CA VAL A 126 9.01 -2.99 -11.13
C VAL A 126 8.55 -3.59 -12.45
N LYS A 127 8.56 -4.92 -12.53
CA LYS A 127 8.02 -5.64 -13.68
C LYS A 127 6.50 -5.55 -13.69
N GLY A 128 5.93 -4.93 -14.70
CA GLY A 128 4.48 -4.86 -14.88
C GLY A 128 3.85 -6.23 -15.14
N MET A 129 2.57 -6.36 -14.77
CA MET A 129 1.79 -7.58 -14.97
C MET A 129 0.73 -7.46 -16.08
N GLY A 130 0.70 -6.34 -16.80
CA GLY A 130 -0.21 -6.11 -17.92
C GLY A 130 -1.58 -5.54 -17.54
N GLY A 131 -2.36 -5.19 -18.57
CA GLY A 131 -3.74 -4.71 -18.42
C GLY A 131 -4.62 -5.64 -17.58
N GLY A 132 -5.39 -5.10 -16.63
CA GLY A 132 -6.32 -5.85 -15.79
C GLY A 132 -5.72 -6.59 -14.59
N THR A 133 -4.40 -6.54 -14.38
CA THR A 133 -3.72 -7.27 -13.29
C THR A 133 -2.93 -6.33 -12.39
N SER A 134 -3.12 -6.43 -11.07
CA SER A 134 -2.37 -5.61 -10.11
C SER A 134 -0.92 -6.10 -9.99
N THR A 135 0.00 -5.15 -9.91
CA THR A 135 1.44 -5.39 -9.71
C THR A 135 1.80 -5.01 -8.28
N LEU A 136 2.27 -5.98 -7.50
CA LEU A 136 2.71 -5.75 -6.11
C LEU A 136 4.04 -4.99 -6.11
N LEU A 137 4.11 -3.89 -5.37
CA LEU A 137 5.39 -3.21 -5.13
C LEU A 137 6.22 -3.96 -4.07
N PRO A 138 7.56 -3.87 -4.13
CA PRO A 138 8.44 -4.57 -3.20
C PRO A 138 8.06 -4.33 -1.72
N PRO A 139 7.94 -5.39 -0.90
CA PRO A 139 7.58 -5.26 0.52
C PRO A 139 8.54 -4.40 1.33
N SER A 140 9.82 -4.32 0.92
CA SER A 140 10.86 -3.50 1.56
C SER A 140 10.53 -2.01 1.59
N LEU A 141 9.53 -1.57 0.82
CA LEU A 141 8.95 -0.23 0.90
C LEU A 141 8.26 0.04 2.25
N PHE A 142 7.84 -1.01 2.95
CA PHE A 142 7.00 -0.92 4.15
C PHE A 142 7.65 -1.55 5.39
N ASP A 143 8.94 -1.87 5.31
CA ASP A 143 9.73 -2.25 6.48
C ASP A 143 10.01 -0.98 7.30
N PRO A 144 9.69 -0.97 8.61
CA PRO A 144 9.80 0.21 9.47
C PRO A 144 11.24 0.64 9.77
#